data_AF-A0A5B0VV66-F1
#
_entry.id   AF-A0A5B0VV66-F1
#
_cell.length_a   1.000
_cell.length_b   1.000
_cell.length_c   1.000
_cell.angle_alpha   90.00
_cell.angle_beta   90.00
_cell.angle_gamma   90.00
#
_symmetry.space_group_name_H-M   'P 1'
#
loop_
_entity.id
_entity.type
_entity.pdbx_description
1 polymer ?
#
loop_
_entity_poly.entity_id
_entity_poly.type
_entity_poly.pdbx_seq_one_letter_code
_entity_poly.pdbx_strand_id
1 'polypeptide(L)' 'MSTHRFPIGQTVRLKSRKGLSPKAADVYRITAFLPARDNSPQYRMRNDEVAQERVSQEVDIEPIATNAGID' A
#
# COMPACT_ATOMS: atom_id res chain seq x y z
N MET A 1 12.80 -15.90 3.91
CA MET A 1 12.82 -14.89 2.83
C MET A 1 11.41 -14.36 2.68
N SER A 2 11.13 -13.14 3.13
CA SER A 2 9.80 -12.55 2.95
C SER A 2 9.67 -12.11 1.50
N THR A 3 8.80 -12.77 0.75
CA THR A 3 8.51 -12.42 -0.65
C THR A 3 7.47 -11.31 -0.66
N HIS A 4 7.76 -10.20 -1.34
CA HIS A 4 6.80 -9.11 -1.54
C HIS A 4 5.62 -9.61 -2.40
N ARG A 5 4.42 -9.68 -1.82
CA ARG A 5 3.20 -10.13 -2.53
C ARG A 5 2.66 -9.10 -3.52
N PHE A 6 2.90 -7.81 -3.28
CA PHE A 6 2.36 -6.74 -4.12
C PHE A 6 3.46 -6.18 -5.03
N PRO A 7 3.29 -6.16 -6.36
CA PRO A 7 4.31 -5.66 -7.27
C PRO A 7 4.39 -4.12 -7.26
N ILE A 8 5.53 -3.58 -7.71
CA ILE A 8 5.64 -2.15 -8.02
C ILE A 8 4.57 -1.77 -9.05
N GLY A 9 3.89 -0.65 -8.80
CA GLY A 9 2.80 -0.17 -9.63
C GLY A 9 1.41 -0.63 -9.21
N GLN A 10 1.29 -1.64 -8.32
CA GLN A 10 0.02 -2.07 -7.75
C GLN A 10 -0.60 -0.95 -6.90
N THR A 11 -1.90 -0.74 -7.05
CA THR A 11 -2.67 0.15 -6.18
C THR A 11 -3.20 -0.62 -4.97
N VAL A 12 -3.02 -0.04 -3.79
CA VAL A 12 -3.37 -0.59 -2.48
C VAL A 12 -4.02 0.47 -1.62
N ARG A 13 -4.73 0.03 -0.57
CA ARG A 13 -5.20 0.89 0.52
C ARG A 13 -4.75 0.34 1.86
N LEU A 14 -4.80 1.17 2.90
CA LEU A 14 -4.58 0.69 4.26
C LEU A 14 -5.81 -0.08 4.77
N LYS A 15 -5.58 -1.19 5.46
CA LYS A 15 -6.64 -1.95 6.13
C LYS A 15 -7.28 -1.19 7.28
N SER A 16 -6.53 -0.29 7.92
CA SER A 16 -7.02 0.56 9.01
C SER A 16 -6.55 2.00 8.81
N ARG A 17 -7.48 2.93 8.98
CA ARG A 17 -7.21 4.38 8.97
C ARG A 17 -7.14 4.97 10.38
N LYS A 18 -7.19 4.13 11.43
CA LYS A 18 -7.15 4.59 12.82
C LYS A 18 -5.82 5.30 13.09
N GLY A 19 -5.89 6.50 13.65
CA GLY A 19 -4.70 7.32 13.96
C GLY A 19 -4.12 8.09 12.76
N LEU A 20 -4.73 7.99 11.57
CA LEU A 20 -4.37 8.83 10.45
C LEU A 20 -5.13 10.15 10.50
N SER A 21 -4.49 11.21 10.00
CA SER A 21 -5.16 12.48 9.76
C SER A 21 -6.33 12.29 8.78
N PRO A 22 -7.44 13.04 8.92
CA PRO A 22 -8.56 13.00 7.96
C PRO A 22 -8.15 13.27 6.51
N LYS A 23 -7.04 14.02 6.31
CA LYS A 23 -6.47 14.35 5.01
C LYS A 23 -5.60 13.25 4.39
N ALA A 24 -5.36 12.13 5.08
CA ALA A 24 -4.59 11.04 4.53
C ALA A 24 -5.29 10.46 3.30
N ALA A 25 -4.54 10.24 2.23
CA ALA A 25 -5.09 9.65 1.00
C ALA A 25 -5.77 8.29 1.28
N ASP A 26 -6.71 7.91 0.43
CA ASP A 26 -7.43 6.63 0.55
C ASP A 26 -6.70 5.48 -0.11
N VAL A 27 -6.08 5.75 -1.27
CA VAL A 27 -5.36 4.78 -2.08
C VAL A 27 -3.94 5.24 -2.38
N TYR A 28 -3.03 4.29 -2.56
CA TYR A 28 -1.62 4.54 -2.87
C TYR A 28 -1.14 3.55 -3.91
N ARG A 29 -0.17 3.97 -4.70
CA ARG A 29 0.57 3.12 -5.62
C ARG A 29 1.88 2.69 -4.98
N ILE A 30 2.25 1.42 -5.10
CA ILE A 30 3.56 0.94 -4.66
C ILE A 30 4.64 1.46 -5.62
N THR A 31 5.67 2.11 -5.07
CA THR A 31 6.78 2.67 -5.85
C THR A 31 8.12 1.98 -5.58
N ALA A 32 8.29 1.32 -4.42
CA ALA A 32 9.49 0.55 -4.13
C ALA A 32 9.25 -0.54 -3.09
N PHE A 33 10.06 -1.60 -3.17
CA PHE A 33 10.23 -2.60 -2.12
C PHE A 33 11.23 -2.12 -1.08
N LEU A 34 10.97 -2.43 0.18
CA LEU A 34 11.87 -2.16 1.30
C LEU A 34 12.18 -3.46 2.06
N PRO A 35 13.30 -3.51 2.81
CA PRO A 35 13.62 -4.64 3.67
C PRO A 35 12.46 -4.94 4.63
N ALA A 36 12.25 -6.23 4.90
CA ALA A 36 11.23 -6.64 5.86
C ALA A 36 11.55 -6.11 7.26
N ARG A 37 10.51 -5.74 8.01
CA ARG A 37 10.58 -5.39 9.43
C ARG A 37 9.64 -6.32 10.18
N ASP A 38 10.09 -6.86 11.31
CA ASP A 38 9.31 -7.82 12.10
C ASP A 38 8.76 -8.99 11.25
N ASN A 39 9.60 -9.52 10.36
CA ASN A 39 9.28 -10.61 9.43
C ASN A 39 8.24 -10.28 8.33
N SER A 40 7.79 -9.02 8.24
CA SER A 40 6.81 -8.56 7.26
C SER A 40 7.44 -7.68 6.17
N PRO A 41 7.19 -7.93 4.87
CA PRO A 41 7.66 -7.06 3.80
C PRO A 41 7.19 -5.61 3.98
N GLN A 42 8.04 -4.65 3.62
CA GLN A 42 7.70 -3.22 3.63
C GLN A 42 7.65 -2.67 2.21
N TYR A 43 6.83 -1.64 2.03
CA TYR A 43 6.64 -0.95 0.76
C TYR A 43 6.75 0.56 0.96
N ARG A 44 7.39 1.24 0.01
CA ARG A 44 7.17 2.67 -0.21
C ARG A 44 5.97 2.83 -1.13
N MET A 45 5.04 3.68 -0.73
CA MET A 45 3.78 3.93 -1.42
C MET A 45 3.58 5.43 -1.60
N ARG A 46 3.00 5.81 -2.72
CA ARG A 46 2.75 7.22 -3.10
C ARG A 46 1.33 7.42 -3.57
N ASN A 47 0.74 8.56 -3.19
CA ASN A 47 -0.46 9.09 -3.80
C ASN A 47 -0.09 10.43 -4.44
N ASP A 48 -0.23 10.53 -5.76
CA ASP A 48 0.15 11.72 -6.51
C ASP A 48 -0.89 12.84 -6.45
N GLU A 49 -2.17 12.52 -6.22
CA GLU A 49 -3.26 13.51 -6.12
C GLU A 49 -3.08 14.45 -4.93
N VAL A 50 -2.66 13.90 -3.78
CA VAL A 50 -2.37 14.69 -2.57
C VAL A 50 -0.87 14.81 -2.26
N ALA A 51 -0.02 14.44 -3.23
CA ALA A 51 1.45 14.46 -3.11
C ALA A 51 1.99 13.81 -1.82
N GLN A 52 1.37 12.70 -1.38
CA GLN A 52 1.69 12.04 -0.12
C GLN A 52 2.51 10.77 -0.36
N GLU A 53 3.59 10.62 0.41
CA GLU A 53 4.38 9.39 0.47
C GLU A 53 4.29 8.74 1.85
N ARG A 54 4.39 7.41 1.87
CA ARG A 54 4.29 6.60 3.08
C ARG A 54 5.08 5.31 2.94
N VAL A 55 5.59 4.81 4.08
CA VAL A 55 6.04 3.43 4.23
C VAL A 55 5.00 2.64 5.02
N SER A 56 4.63 1.44 4.55
CA SER A 56 3.76 0.54 5.30
C SER A 56 4.19 -0.92 5.12
N GLN A 57 3.88 -1.73 6.12
CA GLN A 57 4.08 -3.18 6.04
C GLN A 57 2.97 -3.83 5.22
N GLU A 58 3.28 -4.96 4.61
CA GLU A 58 2.34 -5.75 3.83
C GLU A 58 1.09 -6.14 4.62
N VAL A 59 1.27 -6.42 5.91
CA VAL A 59 0.18 -6.83 6.81
C VAL A 59 -0.86 -5.73 7.01
N ASP A 60 -0.48 -4.46 6.84
CA ASP A 60 -1.34 -3.29 7.07
C ASP A 60 -2.05 -2.80 5.81
N ILE A 61 -1.78 -3.42 4.66
CA ILE A 61 -2.30 -2.99 3.35
C ILE A 61 -3.02 -4.12 2.63
N GLU A 62 -3.96 -3.73 1.78
CA GLU A 62 -4.71 -4.65 0.92
C GLU A 62 -4.82 -4.08 -0.50
N PRO A 63 -4.86 -4.95 -1.53
CA PRO A 63 -5.03 -4.49 -2.90
C PRO A 63 -6.43 -3.91 -3.05
N ILE A 64 -6.56 -2.81 -3.78
CA ILE A 64 -7.88 -2.45 -4.29
C ILE A 64 -8.20 -3.42 -5.43
N ALA A 65 -9.25 -4.23 -5.26
CA ALA A 65 -9.70 -5.11 -6.32
C ALA A 65 -9.93 -4.26 -7.57
N THR A 66 -9.19 -4.53 -8.65
CA THR A 66 -9.69 -4.16 -9.97
C THR A 66 -10.83 -5.13 -10.19
N ASN A 67 -12.07 -4.64 -10.14
CA ASN A 67 -13.25 -5.42 -10.49
C ASN A 67 -13.20 -5.69 -12.01
N ALA A 68 -12.26 -6.54 -12.44
CA ALA A 68 -12.15 -7.02 -13.80
C ALA A 68 -13.13 -8.19 -13.95
N GLY A 69 -14.34 -7.87 -14.41
CA GLY A 69 -15.31 -8.83 -14.93
C GLY A 69 -16.30 -9.39 -13.91
N ILE A 70 -17.52 -8.84 -13.91
CA ILE A 70 -18.71 -9.61 -14.31
C ILE A 70 -19.48 -8.67 -15.25
N ASP A 71 -19.30 -8.87 -16.55
CA ASP A 71 -20.31 -8.59 -17.57
C ASP A 71 -21.38 -9.69 -17.46
#